data_AF-A0A6G2VMN2-F1
#
_entry.id   AF-A0A6G2VMN2-F1
#
_cell.length_a   1.000
_cell.length_b   1.000
_cell.length_c   1.000
_cell.angle_alpha   90.00
_cell.angle_beta   90.00
_cell.angle_gamma   90.00
#
_symmetry.space_group_name_H-M   'P 1'
#
loop_
_entity.id
_entity.type
_entity.pdbx_description
1 polymer ?
#
loop_
_entity_poly.entity_id
_entity_poly.type
_entity_poly.pdbx_seq_one_letter_code
_entity_poly.pdbx_strand_id
1 'polypeptide(L)'
;MTEEGPSDEELSAELKKWTGMSPALHPVGELFDRHWSAALAYARLCTDGPRAAGMLTTAAFTRLFGASLRQAGPSAAWRPHVLVTVRRIAAEWDGD
;
A
#
# COMPACT_ATOMS: atom_id res chain seq x y z
N MET A 1 15.79 23.25 10.55
CA MET A 1 15.24 23.03 9.20
C MET A 1 14.59 21.66 9.27
N THR A 2 13.27 21.62 9.42
CA THR A 2 12.52 20.35 9.53
C THR A 2 12.58 19.66 8.17
N GLU A 3 13.41 18.62 8.05
CA GLU A 3 13.36 17.71 6.91
C GLU A 3 12.13 16.83 7.07
N GLU A 4 10.94 17.40 6.85
CA GLU A 4 9.77 16.56 6.56
C GLU A 4 10.04 15.90 5.21
N GLY A 5 10.22 14.58 5.23
CA GLY A 5 10.37 13.79 4.01
C GLY A 5 9.15 13.95 3.09
N PRO A 6 9.27 13.53 1.82
CA PRO A 6 8.22 13.73 0.82
C PRO A 6 6.86 13.21 1.29
N SER A 7 5.81 13.94 0.93
CA SER A 7 4.43 13.63 1.27
C SER A 7 3.94 12.39 0.50
N ASP A 8 2.90 11.72 0.99
CA ASP A 8 2.28 10.60 0.27
C ASP A 8 1.87 10.99 -1.16
N GLU A 9 1.44 12.24 -1.37
CA GLU A 9 1.09 12.78 -2.69
C GLU A 9 2.29 12.88 -3.63
N GLU A 10 3.41 13.40 -3.13
CA GLU A 10 4.65 13.52 -3.90
C GLU A 10 5.19 12.14 -4.28
N LEU A 11 5.22 11.22 -3.30
CA LEU A 11 5.63 9.83 -3.51
C LEU A 11 4.69 9.11 -4.50
N SER A 12 3.39 9.39 -4.45
CA SER A 12 2.42 8.84 -5.41
C SER A 12 2.64 9.37 -6.82
N ALA A 13 2.90 10.67 -6.95
CA ALA A 13 3.15 11.31 -8.23
C ALA A 13 4.44 10.76 -8.87
N GLU A 14 5.49 10.54 -8.07
CA GLU A 14 6.72 9.87 -8.52
C GLU A 14 6.45 8.43 -8.95
N LEU A 15 5.72 7.66 -8.14
CA LEU A 15 5.38 6.27 -8.46
C LEU A 15 4.57 6.17 -9.77
N LYS A 16 3.62 7.07 -9.99
CA LYS A 16 2.79 7.15 -11.21
C LYS A 16 3.57 7.57 -12.45
N LYS A 17 4.64 8.35 -12.29
CA LYS A 17 5.53 8.77 -13.39
C LYS A 17 6.60 7.72 -13.69
N TRP A 18 6.67 6.64 -12.91
CA TRP A 18 7.70 5.64 -13.07
C TRP A 18 7.58 4.89 -14.38
N THR A 19 8.57 5.05 -15.25
CA THR A 19 8.68 4.38 -16.56
C THR A 19 9.62 3.18 -16.56
N GLY A 20 10.20 2.81 -15.40
CA GLY A 20 11.20 1.75 -15.28
C GLY A 20 12.67 2.22 -15.31
N MET A 21 12.95 3.48 -15.66
CA MET A 21 14.32 4.00 -15.86
C MET A 21 15.02 4.58 -14.61
N SER A 22 14.29 4.92 -13.56
CA SER A 22 14.83 5.35 -12.25
C SER A 22 14.45 4.31 -11.20
N PRO A 23 15.21 4.06 -10.11
CA PRO A 23 14.78 3.09 -9.11
C PRO A 23 13.45 3.50 -8.46
N ALA A 24 12.35 2.78 -8.74
CA ALA A 24 11.07 2.92 -8.02
C ALA A 24 11.17 2.59 -6.52
N LEU A 25 12.32 2.08 -6.07
CA LEU A 25 12.53 1.65 -4.70
C LEU A 25 12.28 2.76 -3.68
N HIS A 26 12.58 4.02 -4.00
CA HIS A 26 12.41 5.12 -3.04
C HIS A 26 10.92 5.40 -2.72
N PRO A 27 10.05 5.73 -3.69
CA PRO A 27 8.64 5.99 -3.37
C PRO A 27 7.88 4.76 -2.90
N VAL A 28 8.21 3.56 -3.41
CA VAL A 28 7.61 2.32 -2.93
C VAL A 28 8.02 2.03 -1.50
N GLY A 29 9.32 2.17 -1.17
CA GLY A 29 9.86 1.91 0.16
C GLY A 29 9.26 2.83 1.22
N GLU A 30 9.20 4.13 0.95
CA GLU A 30 8.63 5.13 1.87
C GLU A 30 7.14 4.90 2.12
N LEU A 31 6.33 4.68 1.07
CA LEU A 31 4.90 4.40 1.21
C LEU A 31 4.66 3.07 1.94
N PHE A 32 5.51 2.08 1.70
CA PHE A 32 5.43 0.81 2.39
C PHE A 32 5.73 0.98 3.88
N ASP A 33 6.88 1.56 4.24
CA ASP A 33 7.32 1.72 5.63
C ASP A 33 6.30 2.51 6.47
N ARG A 34 5.80 3.62 5.93
CA ARG A 34 4.82 4.49 6.61
C ARG A 34 3.48 3.83 6.89
N HIS A 35 3.04 2.92 6.03
CA HIS A 35 1.68 2.36 6.10
C HIS A 35 1.62 0.89 6.50
N TRP A 36 2.74 0.19 6.49
CA TRP A 36 2.81 -1.24 6.78
C TRP A 36 2.24 -1.59 8.15
N SER A 37 2.65 -0.89 9.21
CA SER A 37 2.24 -1.19 10.58
C SER A 37 0.71 -1.12 10.76
N ALA A 38 0.08 -0.13 10.16
CA ALA A 38 -1.36 0.09 10.22
C ALA A 38 -2.14 -0.94 9.41
N ALA A 39 -1.66 -1.25 8.22
CA ALA A 39 -2.24 -2.25 7.36
C ALA A 39 -2.18 -3.63 8.01
N LEU A 40 -1.03 -4.00 8.58
CA LEU A 40 -0.84 -5.25 9.30
C LEU A 40 -1.71 -5.33 10.56
N ALA A 41 -1.82 -4.24 11.32
CA ALA A 41 -2.69 -4.19 12.49
C ALA A 41 -4.16 -4.44 12.11
N TYR A 42 -4.63 -3.85 11.01
CA TYR A 42 -5.99 -4.05 10.53
C TYR A 42 -6.20 -5.45 9.91
N ALA A 43 -5.22 -5.97 9.17
CA ALA A 43 -5.27 -7.32 8.61
C ALA A 43 -5.37 -8.41 9.69
N ARG A 44 -4.76 -8.20 10.86
CA ARG A 44 -4.91 -9.08 12.03
C ARG A 44 -6.33 -9.11 12.59
N LEU A 45 -7.11 -8.04 12.42
CA LEU A 45 -8.53 -8.02 12.78
C LEU A 45 -9.41 -8.72 11.74
N CYS A 46 -8.89 -8.95 10.54
CA CYS A 46 -9.63 -9.51 9.41
C CYS A 46 -9.28 -10.98 9.11
N THR A 47 -8.37 -11.62 9.87
CA THR A 47 -7.87 -12.97 9.57
C THR A 47 -7.61 -13.77 10.84
N ASP A 48 -7.65 -15.11 10.73
CA ASP A 48 -7.51 -16.03 11.87
C ASP A 48 -6.05 -16.26 12.33
N GLY A 49 -5.08 -15.49 11.83
CA GLY A 49 -3.70 -15.65 12.30
C GLY A 49 -2.67 -14.71 11.68
N PRO A 50 -1.48 -14.60 12.32
CA PRO A 50 -0.43 -13.65 11.93
C PRO A 50 0.14 -13.92 10.53
N ARG A 51 0.17 -15.19 10.10
CA ARG A 51 0.60 -15.56 8.74
C ARG A 51 -0.38 -15.04 7.69
N ALA A 52 -1.69 -15.28 7.89
CA ALA A 52 -2.73 -14.80 6.99
C ALA A 52 -2.76 -13.26 6.93
N ALA A 53 -2.63 -12.59 8.08
CA ALA A 53 -2.54 -11.14 8.15
C ALA A 53 -1.36 -10.58 7.35
N GLY A 54 -0.18 -11.22 7.44
CA GLY A 54 1.00 -10.84 6.65
C GLY A 54 0.77 -10.98 5.14
N MET A 55 0.21 -12.11 4.70
CA MET A 55 -0.12 -12.32 3.28
C MET A 55 -1.13 -11.30 2.78
N LEU A 56 -2.18 -11.03 3.57
CA LEU A 56 -3.23 -10.07 3.22
C LEU A 56 -2.67 -8.65 3.07
N THR A 57 -1.76 -8.27 3.97
CA THR A 57 -1.09 -6.96 3.91
C THR A 57 -0.24 -6.84 2.65
N THR A 58 0.59 -7.84 2.35
CA THR A 58 1.42 -7.87 1.14
C THR A 58 0.58 -7.84 -0.14
N ALA A 59 -0.53 -8.59 -0.18
CA ALA A 59 -1.44 -8.61 -1.32
C ALA A 59 -2.08 -7.22 -1.56
N ALA A 60 -2.49 -6.53 -0.49
CA ALA A 60 -3.05 -5.19 -0.58
C ALA A 60 -2.06 -4.17 -1.16
N PHE A 61 -0.82 -4.14 -0.68
CA PHE A 61 0.23 -3.27 -1.22
C PHE A 61 0.56 -3.61 -2.68
N THR A 62 0.69 -4.90 -3.00
CA THR A 62 0.96 -5.36 -4.38
C THR A 62 -0.12 -4.87 -5.34
N ARG A 63 -1.40 -4.98 -4.95
CA ARG A 63 -2.54 -4.51 -5.77
C ARG A 63 -2.54 -3.00 -5.93
N LEU A 64 -2.27 -2.26 -4.86
CA LEU A 64 -2.24 -0.80 -4.89
C LEU A 64 -1.08 -0.26 -5.71
N PHE A 65 0.14 -0.78 -5.56
CA PHE A 65 1.27 -0.37 -6.38
C PHE A 65 1.04 -0.71 -7.85
N GLY A 66 0.53 -1.90 -8.17
CA GLY A 66 0.14 -2.24 -9.53
C GLY A 66 -0.93 -1.31 -10.11
N ALA A 67 -1.89 -0.86 -9.29
CA ALA A 67 -2.88 0.13 -9.72
C ALA A 67 -2.25 1.52 -9.93
N SER A 68 -1.35 1.95 -9.05
CA SER A 68 -0.62 3.22 -9.18
C SER A 68 0.20 3.26 -10.46
N LEU A 69 0.90 2.18 -10.82
CA LEU A 69 1.63 2.09 -12.09
C LEU A 69 0.74 2.16 -13.33
N ARG A 70 -0.54 1.80 -13.21
CA ARG A 70 -1.56 1.96 -14.26
C ARG A 70 -2.32 3.28 -14.15
N GLN A 71 -1.84 4.23 -13.36
CA GLN A 71 -2.48 5.52 -13.07
C GLN A 71 -3.85 5.45 -12.38
N ALA A 72 -4.24 4.27 -11.87
CA ALA A 72 -5.52 4.01 -11.20
C ALA A 72 -5.41 3.88 -9.67
N GLY A 73 -4.20 4.01 -9.12
CA GLY A 73 -3.95 3.94 -7.68
C GLY A 73 -4.16 5.27 -6.95
N PRO A 74 -3.98 5.28 -5.61
CA PRO A 74 -4.15 6.46 -4.78
C PRO A 74 -3.26 7.61 -5.26
N SER A 75 -3.77 8.84 -5.17
CA SER A 75 -2.96 10.05 -5.35
C SER A 75 -2.58 10.70 -4.03
N ALA A 76 -3.35 10.44 -2.96
CA ALA A 76 -3.16 10.98 -1.62
C ALA A 76 -3.90 10.07 -0.62
N ALA A 77 -3.79 10.38 0.68
CA ALA A 77 -4.50 9.70 1.75
C ALA A 77 -4.34 8.17 1.67
N TRP A 78 -3.10 7.67 1.62
CA TRP A 78 -2.84 6.25 1.39
C TRP A 78 -3.42 5.33 2.45
N ARG A 79 -3.42 5.77 3.71
CA ARG A 79 -3.90 4.97 4.84
C ARG A 79 -5.32 4.41 4.62
N PRO A 80 -6.38 5.20 4.37
CA PRO A 80 -7.71 4.65 4.10
C PRO A 80 -7.75 3.76 2.86
N HIS A 81 -7.01 4.06 1.80
CA HIS A 81 -6.95 3.22 0.60
C HIS A 81 -6.38 1.82 0.88
N VAL A 82 -5.30 1.75 1.67
CA VAL A 82 -4.70 0.49 2.10
C VAL A 82 -5.68 -0.32 2.95
N LEU A 83 -6.32 0.29 3.94
CA LEU A 83 -7.30 -0.38 4.80
C LEU A 83 -8.51 -0.93 4.01
N VAL A 84 -9.05 -0.15 3.07
CA VAL A 84 -10.15 -0.59 2.20
C VAL A 84 -9.71 -1.76 1.33
N THR A 85 -8.49 -1.73 0.81
CA THR A 85 -7.96 -2.82 -0.04
C THR A 85 -7.76 -4.10 0.77
N VAL A 86 -7.24 -4.01 2.00
CA VAL A 86 -7.15 -5.12 2.95
C VAL A 86 -8.53 -5.73 3.19
N ARG A 87 -9.55 -4.92 3.49
CA ARG A 87 -10.92 -5.41 3.75
C ARG A 87 -11.52 -6.13 2.55
N ARG A 88 -11.30 -5.59 1.34
CA ARG A 88 -11.80 -6.18 0.08
C ARG A 88 -11.17 -7.54 -0.19
N ILE A 89 -9.85 -7.64 -0.12
CA ILE A 89 -9.14 -8.91 -0.35
C ILE A 89 -9.52 -9.94 0.72
N ALA A 90 -9.71 -9.53 1.98
CA ALA A 90 -10.17 -10.45 3.03
C ALA A 90 -11.55 -11.05 2.69
N ALA A 91 -12.48 -10.22 2.17
CA ALA A 91 -13.78 -10.70 1.75
C ALA A 91 -13.73 -11.57 0.48
N GLU A 92 -12.78 -11.30 -0.44
CA GLU A 92 -12.51 -12.17 -1.60
C GLU A 92 -12.04 -13.55 -1.13
N TRP A 93 -11.14 -13.63 -0.15
CA TRP A 93 -10.63 -14.91 0.38
C TRP A 93 -11.61 -15.69 1.26
N ASP A 94 -12.54 -15.01 1.92
CA ASP A 94 -13.59 -15.64 2.75
C ASP A 94 -14.72 -16.25 1.90
N GLY A 95 -14.89 -15.76 0.66
CA GLY A 95 -15.89 -16.26 -0.28
C GLY A 95 -15.40 -17.34 -1.26
N ASP A 96 -14.10 -17.63 -1.27
CA ASP A 96 -13.45 -18.71 -2.03
C ASP A 96 -13.47 -20.05 -1.27
#